data_AF-A0A1I2FVE9-F1
#
_entry.id   AF-A0A1I2FVE9-F1
#
_cell.length_a   1.000
_cell.length_b   1.000
_cell.length_c   1.000
_cell.angle_alpha   90.00
_cell.angle_beta   90.00
_cell.angle_gamma   90.00
#
_symmetry.space_group_name_H-M   'P 1'
#
loop_
_entity.id
_entity.type
_entity.pdbx_description
1 polymer ?
#
loop_
_entity_poly.entity_id
_entity_poly.type
_entity_poly.pdbx_seq_one_letter_code
_entity_poly.pdbx_strand_id
1 'polypeptide(L)'
;MTDPLSLQASDPATTAETLARIAYERPDLRPAVAANPATYPELLTWLEQFHDPAVNAAIAARRGVVPGAGWAPAAPQVGQQPGYQAPQGGFAPQGQQTSFIPQGQQGGFTPQAQQPGYHQPAQGGYGFAGSAQPYTSYDSGMAPARKSRKKAIIAGAVAGGVLLLGGGSVAAYQMVFSKLGGAESPDQAAVRLVEGFADKDMIAMYGVLSPAEIEHSRTNLDAWLSDVEDLGGEAIDYEALLATLDLEVEGLKIEVENIEEGLAKVYFTDGTLTVDADEELLASEVAKVATDLVGNPMFADYQGLMGPIPSEEEMKSQLLTELEGTFPVTVTTAEMQVADDAPFVMAVEEEGSWYVSPYLTLGEYAMVESDQARGTLASIKDAQGFDSPEAAAVGMTDAAVAFATTGDMSSLVNAMPLAERRLLALYVAPSASEFSGTEMPFEITSKEFRTRSEDKGVAEVVFENFTISIDDGVQPGTVTLSEECLALAHPTVNGEICYPEMPLLRELSLEELSFIAVEEDGGWFLSPTATMSEAFATLGRAGMEMYESGKLEDQAWIDAQTAELETYLTEKLGVSMDDLGLGMSPSF
;
A
#
# COMPACT_ATOMS: atom_id res chain seq x y z
N MET A 1 -1.49 30.26 38.37
CA MET A 1 -1.51 28.81 38.71
C MET A 1 -0.34 28.18 38.01
N THR A 2 0.29 27.15 38.59
CA THR A 2 1.35 26.41 37.89
C THR A 2 0.73 25.59 36.77
N ASP A 3 1.33 25.60 35.60
CA ASP A 3 0.91 24.81 34.45
C ASP A 3 1.04 23.29 34.76
N PRO A 4 -0.01 22.48 34.57
CA PRO A 4 0.06 21.04 34.83
C PRO A 4 1.12 20.31 33.97
N LEU A 5 1.34 20.73 32.72
CA LEU A 5 2.36 20.12 31.86
C LEU A 5 3.77 20.46 32.34
N SER A 6 3.98 21.65 32.94
CA SER A 6 5.25 22.03 33.56
C SER A 6 5.57 21.18 34.79
N LEU A 7 4.56 20.73 35.54
CA LEU A 7 4.72 19.80 36.66
C LEU A 7 5.09 18.40 36.15
N GLN A 8 4.41 17.88 35.13
CA GLN A 8 4.75 16.58 34.51
C GLN A 8 6.14 16.58 33.86
N ALA A 9 6.50 17.64 33.13
CA ALA A 9 7.82 17.81 32.52
C ALA A 9 8.97 17.71 33.53
N SER A 10 8.73 18.05 34.80
CA SER A 10 9.73 18.06 35.87
C SER A 10 9.60 16.92 36.88
N ASP A 11 8.59 16.04 36.75
CA ASP A 11 8.40 14.88 37.63
C ASP A 11 9.26 13.68 37.17
N PRO A 12 10.19 13.17 38.01
CA PRO A 12 11.00 11.98 37.71
C PRO A 12 10.23 10.68 37.44
N ALA A 13 8.92 10.63 37.70
CA ALA A 13 8.07 9.45 37.48
C ALA A 13 7.28 9.49 36.16
N THR A 14 7.36 10.58 35.39
CA THR A 14 6.66 10.71 34.10
C THR A 14 7.20 9.72 33.06
N THR A 15 6.32 9.12 32.25
CA THR A 15 6.71 8.14 31.23
C THR A 15 7.55 8.78 30.12
N ALA A 16 8.42 7.98 29.48
CA ALA A 16 9.27 8.42 28.38
C ALA A 16 8.46 9.04 27.22
N GLU A 17 7.36 8.40 26.88
CA GLU A 17 6.34 8.83 25.93
C GLU A 17 5.71 10.19 26.30
N THR A 18 5.22 10.36 27.54
CA THR A 18 4.65 11.64 27.98
C THR A 18 5.70 12.75 27.98
N LEU A 19 6.97 12.45 28.29
CA LEU A 19 8.07 13.41 28.21
C LEU A 19 8.39 13.80 26.75
N ALA A 20 8.33 12.86 25.81
CA ALA A 20 8.46 13.14 24.38
C ALA A 20 7.32 14.04 23.88
N ARG A 21 6.07 13.70 24.20
CA ARG A 21 4.88 14.50 23.86
C ARG A 21 4.97 15.92 24.40
N ILE A 22 5.31 16.10 25.69
CA ILE A 22 5.49 17.45 26.26
C ILE A 22 6.62 18.22 25.57
N ALA A 23 7.73 17.58 25.21
CA ALA A 23 8.81 18.25 24.49
C ALA A 23 8.42 18.66 23.07
N TYR A 24 7.50 17.93 22.43
CA TYR A 24 6.92 18.25 21.13
C TYR A 24 5.94 19.43 21.23
N GLU A 25 4.82 19.22 21.92
CA GLU A 25 3.68 20.16 22.06
C GLU A 25 4.06 21.49 22.73
N ARG A 26 5.05 21.46 23.63
CA ARG A 26 5.41 22.60 24.47
C ARG A 26 6.90 22.93 24.36
N PRO A 27 7.30 23.66 23.29
CA PRO A 27 8.68 24.09 23.09
C PRO A 27 9.27 24.86 24.29
N ASP A 28 8.45 25.59 25.04
CA ASP A 28 8.83 26.32 26.25
C ASP A 28 9.17 25.42 27.45
N LEU A 29 8.70 24.16 27.44
CA LEU A 29 8.98 23.15 28.47
C LEU A 29 10.15 22.22 28.11
N ARG A 30 10.72 22.31 26.90
CA ARG A 30 11.89 21.53 26.47
C ARG A 30 13.07 21.56 27.45
N PRO A 31 13.44 22.69 28.11
CA PRO A 31 14.50 22.69 29.12
C PRO A 31 14.16 21.89 30.38
N ALA A 32 12.87 21.79 30.75
CA ALA A 32 12.42 20.98 31.88
C ALA A 32 12.47 19.49 31.53
N VAL A 33 12.01 19.10 30.33
CA VAL A 33 12.14 17.73 29.83
C VAL A 33 13.62 17.33 29.71
N ALA A 34 14.47 18.21 29.20
CA ALA A 34 15.92 17.98 29.14
C ALA A 34 16.54 17.67 30.52
N ALA A 35 16.07 18.35 31.57
CA ALA A 35 16.52 18.17 32.93
C ALA A 35 15.94 16.91 33.63
N ASN A 36 14.81 16.37 33.15
CA ASN A 36 14.09 15.28 33.81
C ASN A 36 14.87 13.95 33.73
N PRO A 37 15.20 13.29 34.85
CA PRO A 37 16.01 12.06 34.84
C PRO A 37 15.38 10.88 34.07
N ALA A 38 14.06 10.85 33.89
CA ALA A 38 13.37 9.82 33.09
C ALA A 38 13.46 10.06 31.58
N THR A 39 13.84 11.26 31.13
CA THR A 39 14.10 11.55 29.71
C THR A 39 15.28 10.72 29.21
N TYR A 40 15.02 9.92 28.18
CA TYR A 40 15.94 8.95 27.60
C TYR A 40 17.00 9.60 26.68
N PRO A 41 18.16 8.96 26.44
CA PRO A 41 19.31 9.57 25.75
C PRO A 41 19.02 10.12 24.35
N GLU A 42 18.14 9.48 23.60
CA GLU A 42 17.75 9.86 22.25
C GLU A 42 16.92 11.15 22.23
N LEU A 43 15.96 11.30 23.16
CA LEU A 43 15.21 12.55 23.33
C LEU A 43 16.13 13.71 23.75
N LEU A 44 17.16 13.45 24.56
CA LEU A 44 18.21 14.46 24.81
C LEU A 44 18.99 14.81 23.54
N THR A 45 19.29 13.82 22.70
CA THR A 45 20.06 14.04 21.46
C THR A 45 19.26 14.87 20.46
N TRP A 46 17.95 14.60 20.30
CA TRP A 46 17.03 15.44 19.53
C TRP A 46 16.93 16.86 20.11
N LEU A 47 16.81 16.99 21.43
CA LEU A 47 16.80 18.28 22.12
C LEU A 47 18.07 19.12 21.90
N GLU A 48 19.26 18.52 21.75
CA GLU A 48 20.51 19.23 21.41
C GLU A 48 20.51 19.83 19.98
N GLN A 49 19.73 19.28 19.04
CA GLN A 49 19.69 19.72 17.63
C GLN A 49 19.05 21.10 17.44
N PHE A 50 18.09 21.49 18.29
CA PHE A 50 17.50 22.83 18.26
C PHE A 50 18.48 23.95 18.67
N HIS A 51 19.65 23.59 19.18
CA HIS A 51 20.70 24.52 19.64
C HIS A 51 20.23 25.53 20.72
N ASP A 52 19.13 25.23 21.41
CA ASP A 52 18.60 26.07 22.50
C ASP A 52 19.60 26.12 23.69
N PRO A 53 20.02 27.31 24.15
CA PRO A 53 21.00 27.43 25.23
C PRO A 53 20.56 26.87 26.59
N ALA A 54 19.25 26.93 26.91
CA ALA A 54 18.71 26.45 28.18
C ALA A 54 18.57 24.92 28.18
N VAL A 55 18.15 24.35 27.05
CA VAL A 55 18.15 22.89 26.82
C VAL A 55 19.57 22.34 26.92
N ASN A 56 20.52 22.90 26.17
CA ASN A 56 21.92 22.46 26.21
C ASN A 56 22.55 22.59 27.61
N ALA A 57 22.19 23.62 28.39
CA ALA A 57 22.63 23.76 29.77
C ALA A 57 22.07 22.65 30.69
N ALA A 58 20.80 22.27 30.52
CA ALA A 58 20.19 21.17 31.27
C ALA A 58 20.86 19.81 30.95
N ILE A 59 21.19 19.56 29.68
CA ILE A 59 21.85 18.32 29.25
C ILE A 59 23.31 18.26 29.72
N ALA A 60 24.05 19.38 29.64
CA ALA A 60 25.40 19.48 30.20
C ALA A 60 25.42 19.25 31.72
N ALA A 61 24.41 19.76 32.45
CA ALA A 61 24.26 19.54 33.89
C ALA A 61 24.07 18.05 34.24
N ARG A 62 23.31 17.30 33.43
CA ARG A 62 23.15 15.84 33.59
C ARG A 62 24.43 15.06 33.32
N ARG A 63 25.20 15.46 32.30
CA ARG A 63 26.49 14.83 31.94
C ARG A 63 27.62 15.16 32.94
N GLY A 64 27.38 16.02 33.92
CA GLY A 64 28.38 16.46 34.91
C GLY A 64 29.51 17.32 34.31
N VAL A 65 29.32 17.82 33.08
CA VAL A 65 30.34 18.57 32.34
C VAL A 65 30.23 20.04 32.71
N VAL A 66 31.15 20.51 33.56
CA VAL A 66 31.42 21.93 33.72
C VAL A 66 32.05 22.44 32.41
N PRO A 67 31.50 23.46 31.72
CA PRO A 67 32.06 23.92 30.45
C PRO A 67 33.43 24.58 30.67
N GLY A 68 34.53 23.93 30.23
CA GLY A 68 35.86 24.52 30.43
C GLY A 68 37.09 23.61 30.31
N ALA A 69 37.15 22.69 29.33
CA ALA A 69 38.41 22.03 28.94
C ALA A 69 38.43 21.75 27.43
N GLY A 70 39.56 21.98 26.77
CA GLY A 70 39.65 22.03 25.30
C GLY A 70 39.66 20.68 24.59
N TRP A 71 39.22 20.71 23.33
CA TRP A 71 39.26 19.59 22.38
C TRP A 71 40.68 19.06 22.14
N ALA A 72 40.81 17.73 22.11
CA ALA A 72 41.88 17.02 21.42
C ALA A 72 41.32 15.68 20.89
N PRO A 73 41.43 15.37 19.58
CA PRO A 73 40.85 14.15 19.02
C PRO A 73 41.67 12.90 19.40
N ALA A 74 40.97 11.83 19.81
CA ALA A 74 41.58 10.53 20.08
C ALA A 74 41.57 9.64 18.82
N ALA A 75 42.66 8.90 18.60
CA ALA A 75 42.83 8.00 17.45
C ALA A 75 42.10 6.65 17.64
N PRO A 76 41.71 5.95 16.55
CA PRO A 76 40.92 4.72 16.64
C PRO A 76 41.68 3.55 17.28
N GLN A 77 40.96 2.71 18.03
CA GLN A 77 41.45 1.47 18.62
C GLN A 77 40.93 0.26 17.84
N VAL A 78 41.84 -0.68 17.52
CA VAL A 78 41.50 -1.92 16.81
C VAL A 78 41.02 -2.97 17.83
N GLY A 79 39.74 -3.38 17.73
CA GLY A 79 39.16 -4.48 18.50
C GLY A 79 39.35 -5.84 17.81
N GLN A 80 39.56 -6.91 18.58
CA GLN A 80 39.88 -8.25 18.04
C GLN A 80 38.66 -9.18 17.96
N GLN A 81 38.70 -10.11 17.00
CA GLN A 81 37.64 -11.06 16.69
C GLN A 81 37.93 -12.44 17.34
N PRO A 82 36.97 -13.08 18.06
CA PRO A 82 37.16 -14.43 18.61
C PRO A 82 36.98 -15.52 17.55
N GLY A 83 37.93 -16.47 17.46
CA GLY A 83 37.90 -17.56 16.48
C GLY A 83 37.21 -18.84 16.96
N TYR A 84 36.44 -19.48 16.07
CA TYR A 84 35.86 -20.81 16.29
C TYR A 84 36.77 -21.94 15.77
N GLN A 85 36.84 -23.05 16.54
CA GLN A 85 37.57 -24.26 16.16
C GLN A 85 36.61 -25.35 15.67
N ALA A 86 36.92 -25.98 14.53
CA ALA A 86 36.17 -27.12 14.01
C ALA A 86 36.85 -28.47 14.36
N PRO A 87 36.10 -29.53 14.72
CA PRO A 87 36.62 -30.90 14.80
C PRO A 87 36.46 -31.64 13.46
N GLN A 88 37.53 -32.30 13.00
CA GLN A 88 37.51 -33.21 11.85
C GLN A 88 36.95 -34.60 12.23
N GLY A 89 36.22 -35.23 11.30
CA GLY A 89 35.83 -36.64 11.42
C GLY A 89 35.20 -37.16 10.12
N GLY A 90 36.03 -37.69 9.21
CA GLY A 90 35.56 -38.23 7.92
C GLY A 90 35.50 -39.76 7.89
N PHE A 91 34.52 -40.30 7.17
CA PHE A 91 34.56 -41.67 6.62
C PHE A 91 33.94 -41.69 5.21
N ALA A 92 34.52 -42.50 4.33
CA ALA A 92 34.18 -42.59 2.90
C ALA A 92 33.40 -43.89 2.58
N PRO A 93 32.78 -44.03 1.39
CA PRO A 93 31.60 -44.89 1.20
C PRO A 93 31.89 -46.29 0.65
N GLN A 94 30.91 -47.19 0.82
CA GLN A 94 30.67 -48.35 -0.04
C GLN A 94 29.17 -48.51 -0.26
N GLY A 95 28.74 -48.68 -1.51
CA GLY A 95 27.33 -48.88 -1.87
C GLY A 95 27.05 -50.28 -2.40
N GLN A 96 25.79 -50.57 -2.71
CA GLN A 96 25.43 -51.66 -3.62
C GLN A 96 24.05 -51.43 -4.26
N GLN A 97 23.95 -51.71 -5.55
CA GLN A 97 22.70 -51.75 -6.31
C GLN A 97 21.92 -53.03 -5.99
N THR A 98 20.60 -52.98 -5.99
CA THR A 98 19.77 -54.00 -6.67
C THR A 98 18.39 -53.43 -6.99
N SER A 99 17.94 -53.66 -8.22
CA SER A 99 16.60 -53.34 -8.72
C SER A 99 15.65 -54.53 -8.58
N PHE A 100 14.35 -54.29 -8.42
CA PHE A 100 13.31 -55.26 -8.79
C PHE A 100 11.97 -54.57 -9.13
N ILE A 101 11.38 -54.96 -10.26
CA ILE A 101 10.01 -54.65 -10.68
C ILE A 101 9.17 -55.90 -10.45
N PRO A 102 7.88 -55.77 -10.12
CA PRO A 102 6.89 -56.62 -10.78
C PRO A 102 5.68 -55.83 -11.32
N GLN A 103 5.19 -56.25 -12.49
CA GLN A 103 4.08 -55.65 -13.22
C GLN A 103 2.96 -56.68 -13.44
N GLY A 104 1.70 -56.25 -13.35
CA GLY A 104 0.50 -57.03 -13.72
C GLY A 104 -0.43 -57.42 -12.55
N GLN A 105 -1.74 -57.61 -12.72
CA GLN A 105 -2.61 -57.45 -13.91
C GLN A 105 -4.10 -57.28 -13.49
N GLN A 106 -4.85 -56.50 -14.28
CA GLN A 106 -6.27 -56.67 -14.68
C GLN A 106 -7.40 -56.97 -13.67
N GLY A 107 -8.42 -56.09 -13.68
CA GLY A 107 -9.82 -56.49 -13.96
C GLY A 107 -10.89 -56.26 -12.88
N GLY A 108 -11.92 -55.44 -13.17
CA GLY A 108 -13.14 -55.37 -12.35
C GLY A 108 -14.12 -54.22 -12.66
N PHE A 109 -15.31 -54.56 -13.18
CA PHE A 109 -16.51 -53.71 -13.32
C PHE A 109 -17.53 -54.12 -12.23
N THR A 110 -18.58 -53.40 -11.78
CA THR A 110 -19.37 -52.18 -12.16
C THR A 110 -20.31 -51.87 -10.95
N PRO A 111 -21.25 -50.88 -10.91
CA PRO A 111 -21.56 -49.75 -11.81
C PRO A 111 -21.81 -48.38 -11.11
N GLN A 112 -22.01 -47.36 -11.94
CA GLN A 112 -22.38 -45.98 -11.64
C GLN A 112 -23.89 -45.82 -11.37
N ALA A 113 -24.29 -44.93 -10.45
CA ALA A 113 -25.69 -44.51 -10.25
C ALA A 113 -26.01 -43.27 -11.10
N GLN A 114 -27.24 -43.20 -11.61
CA GLN A 114 -27.69 -42.18 -12.58
C GLN A 114 -28.29 -40.95 -11.89
N GLN A 115 -28.08 -39.77 -12.47
CA GLN A 115 -29.10 -38.71 -12.50
C GLN A 115 -29.37 -38.27 -13.96
N PRO A 116 -30.59 -37.81 -14.30
CA PRO A 116 -30.99 -37.57 -15.69
C PRO A 116 -30.64 -36.14 -16.13
N GLY A 117 -30.13 -35.98 -17.35
CA GLY A 117 -29.74 -34.69 -17.90
C GLY A 117 -30.85 -33.95 -18.66
N TYR A 118 -30.50 -32.78 -19.18
CA TYR A 118 -31.24 -32.03 -20.21
C TYR A 118 -30.32 -31.65 -21.37
N HIS A 119 -30.92 -31.18 -22.47
CA HIS A 119 -30.44 -31.45 -23.83
C HIS A 119 -29.58 -30.34 -24.44
N GLN A 120 -28.61 -30.76 -25.26
CA GLN A 120 -27.80 -29.88 -26.10
C GLN A 120 -28.30 -29.88 -27.55
N PRO A 121 -28.41 -28.71 -28.20
CA PRO A 121 -28.24 -28.56 -29.64
C PRO A 121 -26.84 -28.03 -29.98
N ALA A 122 -26.34 -28.36 -31.16
CA ALA A 122 -24.97 -28.08 -31.60
C ALA A 122 -24.91 -27.01 -32.72
N GLN A 123 -23.66 -26.62 -33.05
CA GLN A 123 -23.18 -25.88 -34.22
C GLN A 123 -23.12 -24.34 -34.15
N GLY A 124 -22.00 -23.81 -34.67
CA GLY A 124 -21.98 -22.52 -35.36
C GLY A 124 -20.80 -21.64 -34.98
N GLY A 125 -19.82 -21.50 -35.90
CA GLY A 125 -18.58 -20.74 -35.68
C GLY A 125 -18.76 -19.28 -35.25
N TYR A 126 -17.78 -18.83 -34.48
CA TYR A 126 -17.67 -17.46 -33.97
C TYR A 126 -17.31 -16.49 -35.09
N GLY A 127 -18.27 -15.65 -35.46
CA GLY A 127 -18.04 -14.40 -36.17
C GLY A 127 -18.58 -13.27 -35.29
N PHE A 128 -17.71 -12.34 -34.89
CA PHE A 128 -18.09 -11.22 -34.04
C PHE A 128 -18.86 -10.18 -34.88
N ALA A 129 -20.14 -9.98 -34.59
CA ALA A 129 -20.95 -8.91 -35.15
C ALA A 129 -21.93 -8.44 -34.07
N GLY A 130 -21.87 -7.15 -33.74
CA GLY A 130 -22.55 -6.61 -32.56
C GLY A 130 -24.08 -6.60 -32.66
N SER A 131 -24.74 -6.72 -31.52
CA SER A 131 -26.11 -6.28 -31.33
C SER A 131 -26.30 -5.76 -29.91
N ALA A 132 -26.69 -4.49 -29.79
CA ALA A 132 -26.99 -3.88 -28.51
C ALA A 132 -28.17 -4.60 -27.84
N GLN A 133 -28.07 -4.88 -26.54
CA GLN A 133 -29.18 -5.34 -25.72
C GLN A 133 -29.70 -4.19 -24.84
N PRO A 134 -31.02 -3.96 -24.78
CA PRO A 134 -31.59 -2.90 -23.96
C PRO A 134 -31.52 -3.27 -22.47
N TYR A 135 -31.07 -2.31 -21.65
CA TYR A 135 -30.92 -2.46 -20.22
C TYR A 135 -32.29 -2.73 -19.55
N THR A 136 -32.51 -3.94 -19.04
CA THR A 136 -33.67 -4.23 -18.19
C THR A 136 -33.41 -3.74 -16.77
N SER A 137 -34.09 -2.67 -16.37
CA SER A 137 -34.06 -2.16 -15.00
C SER A 137 -34.56 -3.23 -14.02
N TYR A 138 -33.73 -3.58 -13.03
CA TYR A 138 -34.18 -4.38 -11.89
C TYR A 138 -35.07 -3.51 -10.97
N ASP A 139 -36.38 -3.72 -11.08
CA ASP A 139 -37.35 -3.20 -10.11
C ASP A 139 -37.21 -3.95 -8.78
N SER A 140 -36.32 -3.45 -7.92
CA SER A 140 -36.14 -3.96 -6.57
C SER A 140 -37.30 -3.47 -5.69
N GLY A 141 -38.33 -4.30 -5.55
CA GLY A 141 -39.46 -4.06 -4.66
C GLY A 141 -39.02 -3.98 -3.19
N MET A 142 -38.62 -2.77 -2.76
CA MET A 142 -38.15 -2.53 -1.40
C MET A 142 -39.26 -2.76 -0.38
N ALA A 143 -39.05 -3.76 0.48
CA ALA A 143 -39.73 -3.82 1.77
C ALA A 143 -39.41 -2.52 2.56
N PRO A 144 -40.35 -1.99 3.36
CA PRO A 144 -40.17 -0.68 4.00
C PRO A 144 -38.93 -0.66 4.89
N ALA A 145 -37.95 0.17 4.53
CA ALA A 145 -36.68 0.29 5.22
C ALA A 145 -36.90 0.72 6.68
N ARG A 146 -36.34 -0.06 7.62
CA ARG A 146 -36.25 0.36 9.03
C ARG A 146 -35.28 1.53 9.12
N LYS A 147 -35.76 2.69 9.60
CA LYS A 147 -35.02 3.96 9.66
C LYS A 147 -33.65 3.89 10.38
N SER A 148 -33.40 2.91 11.24
CA SER A 148 -32.17 2.84 12.05
C SER A 148 -30.90 2.56 11.25
N ARG A 149 -30.96 1.79 10.15
CA ARG A 149 -29.74 1.41 9.40
C ARG A 149 -29.04 2.59 8.73
N LYS A 150 -29.77 3.65 8.33
CA LYS A 150 -29.15 4.82 7.68
C LYS A 150 -28.15 5.54 8.60
N LYS A 151 -28.46 5.69 9.88
CA LYS A 151 -27.58 6.38 10.84
C LYS A 151 -26.31 5.58 11.16
N ALA A 152 -26.43 4.26 11.28
CA ALA A 152 -25.28 3.36 11.41
C ALA A 152 -24.38 3.37 10.16
N ILE A 153 -24.96 3.44 8.95
CA ILE A 153 -24.19 3.55 7.69
C ILE A 153 -23.46 4.90 7.62
N ILE A 154 -24.11 6.02 8.00
CA ILE A 154 -23.46 7.34 8.02
C ILE A 154 -22.32 7.38 9.05
N ALA A 155 -22.54 6.89 10.28
CA ALA A 155 -21.48 6.82 11.29
C ALA A 155 -20.34 5.87 10.89
N GLY A 156 -20.65 4.72 10.27
CA GLY A 156 -19.65 3.81 9.72
C GLY A 156 -18.87 4.40 8.55
N ALA A 157 -19.49 5.26 7.74
CA ALA A 157 -18.81 6.00 6.68
C ALA A 157 -17.95 7.15 7.22
N VAL A 158 -18.34 7.81 8.31
CA VAL A 158 -17.51 8.82 8.99
C VAL A 158 -16.32 8.17 9.67
N ALA A 159 -16.52 7.11 10.46
CA ALA A 159 -15.43 6.38 11.11
C ALA A 159 -14.50 5.67 10.10
N GLY A 160 -15.07 5.06 9.06
CA GLY A 160 -14.29 4.45 7.96
C GLY A 160 -13.59 5.48 7.07
N GLY A 161 -14.20 6.65 6.87
CA GLY A 161 -13.57 7.78 6.18
C GLY A 161 -12.34 8.27 6.93
N VAL A 162 -12.42 8.43 8.26
CA VAL A 162 -11.27 8.79 9.10
C VAL A 162 -10.11 7.79 8.96
N LEU A 163 -10.38 6.49 8.89
CA LEU A 163 -9.35 5.46 8.66
C LEU A 163 -8.67 5.58 7.28
N LEU A 164 -9.38 6.06 6.26
CA LEU A 164 -8.85 6.29 4.91
C LEU A 164 -8.15 7.65 4.75
N LEU A 165 -8.42 8.61 5.65
CA LEU A 165 -7.90 9.98 5.62
C LEU A 165 -6.71 10.20 6.58
N GLY A 166 -6.25 9.16 7.28
CA GLY A 166 -5.13 9.20 8.23
C GLY A 166 -3.72 9.41 7.63
N GLY A 167 -3.60 10.11 6.49
CA GLY A 167 -2.35 10.29 5.74
C GLY A 167 -1.59 11.61 5.99
N GLY A 168 -1.98 12.42 6.99
CA GLY A 168 -1.42 13.77 7.19
C GLY A 168 -0.34 13.89 8.27
N SER A 169 0.80 14.51 7.92
CA SER A 169 1.91 15.02 8.77
C SER A 169 3.20 14.17 8.94
N VAL A 170 3.84 13.86 7.80
CA VAL A 170 5.15 13.18 7.68
C VAL A 170 6.30 13.79 8.49
N ALA A 171 6.36 15.11 8.66
CA ALA A 171 7.55 15.77 9.24
C ALA A 171 7.84 15.42 10.72
N ALA A 172 6.81 15.02 11.50
CA ALA A 172 7.00 14.54 12.87
C ALA A 172 7.47 13.07 12.91
N TYR A 173 7.15 12.30 11.87
CA TYR A 173 7.40 10.86 11.78
C TYR A 173 8.91 10.53 11.72
N GLN A 174 9.66 11.27 10.91
CA GLN A 174 11.07 10.97 10.61
C GLN A 174 12.04 11.03 11.82
N MET A 175 11.64 11.57 12.98
CA MET A 175 12.59 11.87 14.08
C MET A 175 12.41 11.04 15.37
N VAL A 176 11.30 10.30 15.53
CA VAL A 176 10.99 9.57 16.78
C VAL A 176 10.68 8.08 16.56
N PHE A 177 10.22 7.69 15.36
CA PHE A 177 9.48 6.44 15.17
C PHE A 177 10.31 5.17 14.99
N SER A 178 11.62 5.24 14.79
CA SER A 178 12.49 4.05 14.67
C SER A 178 12.65 3.22 15.96
N LYS A 179 11.87 3.55 17.01
CA LYS A 179 11.88 2.88 18.33
C LYS A 179 10.52 2.74 19.01
N LEU A 180 9.40 2.97 18.32
CA LEU A 180 8.09 2.50 18.81
C LEU A 180 8.02 1.00 18.56
N GLY A 181 8.46 0.22 19.57
CA GLY A 181 8.45 -1.23 19.48
C GLY A 181 7.03 -1.77 19.47
N GLY A 182 6.81 -2.85 18.71
CA GLY A 182 5.55 -3.56 18.68
C GLY A 182 5.09 -4.08 20.05
N ALA A 183 3.97 -4.78 20.03
CA ALA A 183 3.36 -5.31 21.23
C ALA A 183 4.02 -6.62 21.72
N GLU A 184 3.84 -6.94 23.00
CA GLU A 184 4.31 -8.23 23.54
C GLU A 184 3.45 -9.42 23.07
N SER A 185 2.26 -9.15 22.51
CA SER A 185 1.29 -10.16 22.07
C SER A 185 0.32 -9.62 21.02
N PRO A 186 -0.37 -10.49 20.24
CA PRO A 186 -1.32 -10.08 19.20
C PRO A 186 -2.48 -9.21 19.70
N ASP A 187 -3.04 -9.54 20.86
CA ASP A 187 -4.11 -8.78 21.50
C ASP A 187 -3.64 -7.39 21.92
N GLN A 188 -2.43 -7.26 22.48
CA GLN A 188 -1.87 -5.95 22.80
C GLN A 188 -1.64 -5.10 21.54
N ALA A 189 -1.28 -5.71 20.39
CA ALA A 189 -1.13 -4.98 19.13
C ALA A 189 -2.47 -4.38 18.67
N ALA A 190 -3.53 -5.20 18.68
CA ALA A 190 -4.87 -4.77 18.32
C ALA A 190 -5.46 -3.75 19.32
N VAL A 191 -5.22 -3.92 20.64
CA VAL A 191 -5.64 -2.94 21.66
C VAL A 191 -4.98 -1.58 21.40
N ARG A 192 -3.66 -1.52 21.21
CA ARG A 192 -2.95 -0.25 20.95
C ARG A 192 -3.44 0.45 19.68
N LEU A 193 -3.80 -0.31 18.64
CA LEU A 193 -4.37 0.26 17.42
C LEU A 193 -5.75 0.90 17.68
N VAL A 194 -6.60 0.24 18.47
CA VAL A 194 -7.94 0.73 18.82
C VAL A 194 -7.89 1.88 19.83
N GLU A 195 -6.99 1.83 20.81
CA GLU A 195 -6.71 2.93 21.74
C GLU A 195 -6.16 4.15 21.00
N GLY A 196 -5.18 3.96 20.11
CA GLY A 196 -4.66 5.03 19.25
C GLY A 196 -5.75 5.64 18.35
N PHE A 197 -6.67 4.84 17.82
CA PHE A 197 -7.81 5.35 17.06
C PHE A 197 -8.79 6.17 17.92
N ALA A 198 -9.12 5.70 19.13
CA ALA A 198 -10.02 6.41 20.04
C ALA A 198 -9.40 7.74 20.54
N ASP A 199 -8.14 7.70 20.95
CA ASP A 199 -7.38 8.88 21.40
C ASP A 199 -6.97 9.80 20.22
N LYS A 200 -7.21 9.37 18.97
CA LYS A 200 -6.76 10.00 17.71
C LYS A 200 -5.25 10.18 17.64
N ASP A 201 -4.54 9.32 18.35
CA ASP A 201 -3.09 9.26 18.40
C ASP A 201 -2.58 8.47 17.20
N MET A 202 -2.42 9.17 16.07
CA MET A 202 -1.83 8.61 14.85
C MET A 202 -0.42 8.07 15.09
N ILE A 203 0.33 8.60 16.08
CA ILE A 203 1.67 8.12 16.45
C ILE A 203 1.56 6.70 17.02
N ALA A 204 0.62 6.48 17.94
CA ALA A 204 0.34 5.17 18.52
C ALA A 204 -0.23 4.18 17.47
N MET A 205 -1.12 4.63 16.58
CA MET A 205 -1.66 3.81 15.49
C MET A 205 -0.55 3.34 14.53
N TYR A 206 0.26 4.26 13.99
CA TYR A 206 1.35 3.90 13.07
C TYR A 206 2.45 3.08 13.75
N GLY A 207 2.74 3.34 15.04
CA GLY A 207 3.74 2.62 15.83
C GLY A 207 3.41 1.14 16.10
N VAL A 208 2.19 0.69 15.79
CA VAL A 208 1.79 -0.72 15.94
C VAL A 208 1.47 -1.40 14.60
N LEU A 209 1.67 -0.72 13.46
CA LEU A 209 1.56 -1.34 12.15
C LEU A 209 2.84 -2.10 11.77
N SER A 210 2.67 -3.16 10.99
CA SER A 210 3.70 -4.03 10.39
C SER A 210 4.81 -3.20 9.74
N PRO A 211 6.05 -3.18 10.29
CA PRO A 211 7.18 -2.44 9.73
C PRO A 211 7.39 -2.72 8.25
N ALA A 212 7.34 -4.00 7.85
CA ALA A 212 7.46 -4.43 6.45
C ALA A 212 6.42 -3.82 5.49
N GLU A 213 5.24 -3.42 5.98
CA GLU A 213 4.16 -2.84 5.17
C GLU A 213 4.20 -1.32 5.10
N ILE A 214 4.99 -0.66 5.97
CA ILE A 214 5.05 0.80 6.05
C ILE A 214 6.44 1.37 5.74
N GLU A 215 7.51 0.59 5.85
CA GLU A 215 8.89 1.11 5.76
C GLU A 215 9.21 1.76 4.41
N HIS A 216 8.88 1.11 3.31
CA HIS A 216 9.17 1.66 1.97
C HIS A 216 8.06 2.60 1.48
N SER A 217 6.82 2.42 1.94
CA SER A 217 5.72 3.36 1.66
C SER A 217 5.98 4.75 2.25
N ARG A 218 6.77 4.88 3.32
CA ARG A 218 7.21 6.19 3.85
C ARG A 218 7.89 7.04 2.77
N THR A 219 8.90 6.50 2.06
CA THR A 219 9.69 7.29 1.10
C THR A 219 8.83 7.87 -0.02
N ASN A 220 7.90 7.07 -0.56
CA ASN A 220 7.02 7.50 -1.65
C ASN A 220 5.87 8.39 -1.14
N LEU A 221 5.36 8.16 0.07
CA LEU A 221 4.35 9.03 0.70
C LEU A 221 4.95 10.40 1.08
N ASP A 222 6.17 10.42 1.60
CA ASP A 222 6.93 11.64 1.92
C ASP A 222 7.15 12.48 0.66
N ALA A 223 7.52 11.85 -0.47
CA ALA A 223 7.67 12.51 -1.76
C ALA A 223 6.32 13.04 -2.27
N TRP A 224 5.29 12.19 -2.33
CA TRP A 224 3.96 12.56 -2.82
C TRP A 224 3.31 13.69 -2.00
N LEU A 225 3.42 13.66 -0.67
CA LEU A 225 2.91 14.75 0.18
C LEU A 225 3.69 16.05 -0.02
N SER A 226 5.02 15.99 -0.20
CA SER A 226 5.83 17.16 -0.55
C SER A 226 5.41 17.74 -1.90
N ASP A 227 5.15 16.90 -2.89
CA ASP A 227 4.68 17.33 -4.21
C ASP A 227 3.28 17.97 -4.14
N VAL A 228 2.37 17.42 -3.32
CA VAL A 228 1.03 18.01 -3.09
C VAL A 228 1.11 19.38 -2.41
N GLU A 229 2.03 19.56 -1.45
CA GLU A 229 2.30 20.86 -0.82
C GLU A 229 2.91 21.88 -1.81
N ASP A 230 3.88 21.46 -2.64
CA ASP A 230 4.53 22.32 -3.64
C ASP A 230 3.62 22.69 -4.83
N LEU A 231 2.63 21.84 -5.15
CA LEU A 231 1.56 22.10 -6.12
C LEU A 231 0.47 23.06 -5.60
N GLY A 232 0.63 23.63 -4.41
CA GLY A 232 -0.20 24.74 -3.93
C GLY A 232 -1.61 24.39 -3.49
N GLY A 233 -1.94 23.09 -3.36
CA GLY A 233 -3.07 22.66 -2.56
C GLY A 233 -2.78 22.94 -1.09
N GLU A 234 -3.71 23.54 -0.34
CA GLU A 234 -3.64 23.44 1.12
C GLU A 234 -3.77 21.96 1.48
N ALA A 235 -2.76 21.41 2.16
CA ALA A 235 -2.84 20.07 2.71
C ALA A 235 -4.12 19.97 3.55
N ILE A 236 -4.95 18.95 3.28
CA ILE A 236 -6.24 18.77 3.95
C ILE A 236 -6.00 18.79 5.47
N ASP A 237 -6.71 19.67 6.18
CA ASP A 237 -6.58 19.84 7.62
C ASP A 237 -7.29 18.69 8.37
N TYR A 238 -6.64 17.52 8.29
CA TYR A 238 -7.11 16.30 8.95
C TYR A 238 -7.15 16.45 10.47
N GLU A 239 -6.30 17.30 11.05
CA GLU A 239 -6.34 17.60 12.49
C GLU A 239 -7.61 18.36 12.87
N ALA A 240 -8.02 19.37 12.09
CA ALA A 240 -9.29 20.07 12.28
C ALA A 240 -10.49 19.12 12.13
N LEU A 241 -10.49 18.25 11.11
CA LEU A 241 -11.56 17.26 10.92
C LEU A 241 -11.62 16.23 12.07
N LEU A 242 -10.48 15.70 12.51
CA LEU A 242 -10.37 14.81 13.67
C LEU A 242 -10.82 15.49 14.96
N ALA A 243 -10.58 16.80 15.11
CA ALA A 243 -10.99 17.58 16.27
C ALA A 243 -12.52 17.79 16.36
N THR A 244 -13.28 17.62 15.27
CA THR A 244 -14.76 17.75 15.32
C THR A 244 -15.47 16.52 15.89
N LEU A 245 -14.77 15.39 15.97
CA LEU A 245 -15.30 14.10 16.42
C LEU A 245 -15.00 13.87 17.91
N ASP A 246 -15.72 12.96 18.54
CA ASP A 246 -15.34 12.31 19.80
C ASP A 246 -15.50 10.80 19.61
N LEU A 247 -14.47 10.02 19.98
CA LEU A 247 -14.38 8.60 19.66
C LEU A 247 -14.17 7.81 20.96
N GLU A 248 -15.22 7.15 21.42
CA GLU A 248 -15.19 6.39 22.68
C GLU A 248 -15.34 4.90 22.39
N VAL A 249 -14.38 4.09 22.86
CA VAL A 249 -14.45 2.63 22.79
C VAL A 249 -14.66 2.06 24.19
N GLU A 250 -15.86 1.53 24.45
CA GLU A 250 -16.21 0.90 25.73
C GLU A 250 -16.30 -0.62 25.63
N GLY A 251 -15.97 -1.31 26.72
CA GLY A 251 -16.32 -2.72 26.93
C GLY A 251 -15.61 -3.73 26.02
N LEU A 252 -14.57 -3.32 25.30
CA LEU A 252 -13.85 -4.12 24.32
C LEU A 252 -13.42 -5.48 24.89
N LYS A 253 -13.76 -6.57 24.18
CA LYS A 253 -13.24 -7.92 24.44
C LYS A 253 -12.62 -8.47 23.18
N ILE A 254 -11.50 -9.14 23.38
CA ILE A 254 -10.68 -9.70 22.31
C ILE A 254 -10.52 -11.20 22.52
N GLU A 255 -10.61 -11.95 21.42
CA GLU A 255 -10.19 -13.34 21.35
C GLU A 255 -9.11 -13.50 20.27
N VAL A 256 -8.02 -14.21 20.60
CA VAL A 256 -6.88 -14.43 19.69
C VAL A 256 -6.90 -15.86 19.18
N GLU A 257 -7.01 -16.01 17.87
CA GLU A 257 -6.79 -17.27 17.16
C GLU A 257 -5.36 -17.27 16.61
N ASN A 258 -4.48 -18.08 17.20
CA ASN A 258 -3.13 -18.28 16.66
C ASN A 258 -3.25 -19.17 15.41
N ILE A 259 -2.94 -18.62 14.24
CA ILE A 259 -3.02 -19.34 12.96
C ILE A 259 -1.79 -20.23 12.79
N GLU A 260 -0.60 -19.64 12.94
CA GLU A 260 0.69 -20.33 12.92
C GLU A 260 1.75 -19.53 13.70
N GLU A 261 2.99 -19.99 13.70
CA GLU A 261 4.11 -19.28 14.33
C GLU A 261 4.30 -17.90 13.68
N GLY A 262 4.19 -16.83 14.47
CA GLY A 262 4.29 -15.44 14.01
C GLY A 262 3.07 -14.89 13.26
N LEU A 263 1.91 -15.57 13.28
CA LEU A 263 0.67 -15.10 12.66
C LEU A 263 -0.57 -15.42 13.50
N ALA A 264 -1.37 -14.39 13.81
CA ALA A 264 -2.60 -14.52 14.57
C ALA A 264 -3.74 -13.68 13.97
N LYS A 265 -4.99 -14.15 14.16
CA LYS A 265 -6.22 -13.41 13.86
C LYS A 265 -6.83 -12.96 15.20
N VAL A 266 -7.10 -11.66 15.32
CA VAL A 266 -7.50 -11.02 16.57
C VAL A 266 -8.90 -10.48 16.43
N TYR A 267 -9.88 -11.17 17.01
CA TYR A 267 -11.30 -10.85 16.91
C TYR A 267 -11.74 -9.92 18.03
N PHE A 268 -12.54 -8.90 17.72
CA PHE A 268 -13.22 -8.04 18.68
C PHE A 268 -14.63 -8.60 18.96
N THR A 269 -14.75 -9.45 19.97
CA THR A 269 -15.95 -10.27 20.22
C THR A 269 -17.06 -9.55 20.98
N ASP A 270 -16.74 -8.47 21.69
CA ASP A 270 -17.68 -7.60 22.39
C ASP A 270 -17.10 -6.19 22.49
N GLY A 271 -17.95 -5.20 22.74
CA GLY A 271 -17.58 -3.79 22.83
C GLY A 271 -18.43 -2.88 21.95
N THR A 272 -18.27 -1.58 22.16
CA THR A 272 -19.01 -0.53 21.47
C THR A 272 -18.08 0.61 21.09
N LEU A 273 -18.15 1.04 19.82
CA LEU A 273 -17.61 2.31 19.36
C LEU A 273 -18.73 3.33 19.38
N THR A 274 -18.60 4.40 20.17
CA THR A 274 -19.43 5.59 20.07
C THR A 274 -18.67 6.66 19.31
N VAL A 275 -19.30 7.17 18.27
CA VAL A 275 -18.88 8.39 17.57
C VAL A 275 -19.85 9.49 18.00
N ASP A 276 -19.35 10.54 18.64
CA ASP A 276 -20.07 11.81 18.76
C ASP A 276 -19.41 12.85 17.85
N ALA A 277 -20.12 13.92 17.50
CA ALA A 277 -19.57 15.00 16.69
C ALA A 277 -20.34 16.30 16.86
N ASP A 278 -19.65 17.43 16.76
CA ASP A 278 -20.34 18.71 16.52
C ASP A 278 -20.84 18.72 15.07
N GLU A 279 -22.16 18.53 14.88
CA GLU A 279 -22.79 18.44 13.56
C GLU A 279 -22.55 19.68 12.69
N GLU A 280 -22.40 20.87 13.27
CA GLU A 280 -22.17 22.13 12.53
C GLU A 280 -20.70 22.30 12.13
N LEU A 281 -19.79 21.95 13.03
CA LEU A 281 -18.35 21.98 12.74
C LEU A 281 -17.97 20.85 11.76
N LEU A 282 -18.44 19.62 11.97
CA LEU A 282 -18.21 18.48 11.06
C LEU A 282 -18.76 18.79 9.66
N ALA A 283 -19.98 19.34 9.54
CA ALA A 283 -20.51 19.75 8.25
C ALA A 283 -19.71 20.89 7.61
N SER A 284 -19.06 21.76 8.41
CA SER A 284 -18.18 22.81 7.91
C SER A 284 -16.87 22.25 7.39
N GLU A 285 -16.17 21.44 8.18
CA GLU A 285 -14.88 20.88 7.79
C GLU A 285 -15.04 19.86 6.64
N VAL A 286 -16.08 19.00 6.67
CA VAL A 286 -16.35 18.10 5.54
C VAL A 286 -16.74 18.86 4.28
N ALA A 287 -17.52 19.94 4.38
CA ALA A 287 -17.82 20.78 3.21
C ALA A 287 -16.55 21.45 2.68
N LYS A 288 -15.71 22.02 3.55
CA LYS A 288 -14.42 22.63 3.19
C LYS A 288 -13.53 21.61 2.48
N VAL A 289 -13.25 20.47 3.13
CA VAL A 289 -12.42 19.39 2.56
C VAL A 289 -13.00 18.85 1.25
N ALA A 290 -14.32 18.72 1.14
CA ALA A 290 -14.94 18.28 -0.11
C ALA A 290 -14.87 19.36 -1.20
N THR A 291 -14.96 20.65 -0.89
CA THR A 291 -14.74 21.72 -1.88
C THR A 291 -13.26 21.92 -2.23
N ASP A 292 -12.35 21.67 -1.30
CA ASP A 292 -10.90 21.70 -1.54
C ASP A 292 -10.49 20.48 -2.39
N LEU A 293 -11.09 19.30 -2.16
CA LEU A 293 -10.88 18.07 -2.92
C LEU A 293 -11.56 18.08 -4.30
N VAL A 294 -12.76 18.66 -4.43
CA VAL A 294 -13.46 18.74 -5.73
C VAL A 294 -13.04 19.99 -6.53
N GLY A 295 -12.55 21.03 -5.84
CA GLY A 295 -11.78 22.13 -6.43
C GLY A 295 -10.32 21.78 -6.69
N ASN A 296 -9.84 20.62 -6.22
CA ASN A 296 -8.53 20.10 -6.55
C ASN A 296 -8.48 19.77 -8.05
N PRO A 297 -7.43 20.22 -8.77
CA PRO A 297 -7.19 19.91 -10.17
C PRO A 297 -7.45 18.45 -10.60
N MET A 298 -7.11 17.46 -9.77
CA MET A 298 -7.27 16.04 -10.08
C MET A 298 -8.73 15.59 -10.29
N PHE A 299 -9.69 16.28 -9.67
CA PHE A 299 -11.11 15.89 -9.68
C PHE A 299 -11.99 16.75 -10.59
N ALA A 300 -11.42 17.79 -11.21
CA ALA A 300 -12.20 18.75 -11.97
C ALA A 300 -12.83 18.18 -13.26
N ASP A 301 -12.17 17.23 -13.93
CA ASP A 301 -12.75 16.51 -15.08
C ASP A 301 -14.03 15.72 -14.71
N TYR A 302 -14.15 15.30 -13.44
CA TYR A 302 -15.37 14.65 -12.96
C TYR A 302 -16.56 15.61 -12.83
N GLN A 303 -16.39 16.94 -12.92
CA GLN A 303 -17.51 17.89 -12.94
C GLN A 303 -18.50 17.62 -14.10
N GLY A 304 -17.99 17.20 -15.27
CA GLY A 304 -18.83 16.86 -16.42
C GLY A 304 -19.75 15.67 -16.17
N LEU A 305 -19.32 14.72 -15.34
CA LEU A 305 -20.06 13.51 -14.96
C LEU A 305 -20.93 13.70 -13.70
N MET A 306 -20.46 14.50 -12.75
CA MET A 306 -21.10 14.72 -11.43
C MET A 306 -22.14 15.84 -11.45
N GLY A 307 -22.10 16.73 -12.45
CA GLY A 307 -22.96 17.90 -12.54
C GLY A 307 -22.40 19.12 -11.78
N PRO A 308 -23.17 20.21 -11.66
CA PRO A 308 -22.69 21.43 -11.00
C PRO A 308 -22.37 21.16 -9.53
N ILE A 309 -21.11 21.39 -9.14
CA ILE A 309 -20.66 21.26 -7.76
C ILE A 309 -21.45 22.27 -6.89
N PRO A 310 -22.04 21.83 -5.76
CA PRO A 310 -22.59 22.77 -4.78
C PRO A 310 -21.48 23.65 -4.21
N SER A 311 -21.76 24.93 -3.97
CA SER A 311 -20.83 25.77 -3.20
C SER A 311 -20.64 25.21 -1.78
N GLU A 312 -19.53 25.57 -1.11
CA GLU A 312 -19.21 25.15 0.27
C GLU A 312 -20.41 25.32 1.21
N GLU A 313 -21.07 26.48 1.18
CA GLU A 313 -22.28 26.78 1.94
C GLU A 313 -23.49 25.90 1.56
N GLU A 314 -23.68 25.60 0.27
CA GLU A 314 -24.73 24.69 -0.18
C GLU A 314 -24.46 23.25 0.29
N MET A 315 -23.21 22.80 0.18
CA MET A 315 -22.77 21.47 0.61
C MET A 315 -22.88 21.31 2.12
N LYS A 316 -22.38 22.30 2.89
CA LYS A 316 -22.54 22.39 4.34
C LYS A 316 -24.01 22.36 4.76
N SER A 317 -24.89 23.10 4.07
CA SER A 317 -26.32 23.11 4.38
C SER A 317 -27.02 21.76 4.12
N GLN A 318 -26.57 21.03 3.08
CA GLN A 318 -27.05 19.68 2.78
C GLN A 318 -26.56 18.68 3.84
N LEU A 319 -25.26 18.68 4.13
CA LEU A 319 -24.64 17.85 5.17
C LEU A 319 -25.31 18.09 6.53
N LEU A 320 -25.47 19.33 6.98
CA LEU A 320 -26.21 19.69 8.20
C LEU A 320 -27.61 19.07 8.25
N THR A 321 -28.33 19.08 7.13
CA THR A 321 -29.70 18.52 7.05
C THR A 321 -29.70 16.99 7.11
N GLU A 322 -28.66 16.32 6.62
CA GLU A 322 -28.51 14.86 6.72
C GLU A 322 -27.97 14.41 8.08
N LEU A 323 -27.11 15.22 8.68
CA LEU A 323 -26.54 14.98 10.00
C LEU A 323 -27.54 15.24 11.14
N GLU A 324 -28.52 16.14 11.00
CA GLU A 324 -29.41 16.59 12.11
C GLU A 324 -29.85 15.47 13.09
N GLY A 325 -29.32 15.54 14.32
CA GLY A 325 -29.60 14.63 15.42
C GLY A 325 -29.16 13.20 15.15
N THR A 326 -28.11 13.00 14.35
CA THR A 326 -27.46 11.71 14.09
C THR A 326 -26.57 11.34 15.24
N PHE A 327 -25.77 12.27 15.75
CA PHE A 327 -24.82 12.01 16.82
C PHE A 327 -25.43 12.19 18.23
N PRO A 328 -24.92 11.48 19.26
CA PRO A 328 -23.93 10.39 19.16
C PRO A 328 -24.53 9.12 18.53
N VAL A 329 -23.71 8.40 17.76
CA VAL A 329 -24.01 7.05 17.24
C VAL A 329 -23.10 6.03 17.90
N THR A 330 -23.70 5.08 18.61
CA THR A 330 -23.02 3.89 19.12
C THR A 330 -23.23 2.71 18.16
N VAL A 331 -22.15 2.04 17.79
CA VAL A 331 -22.13 0.80 17.00
C VAL A 331 -21.53 -0.33 17.84
N THR A 332 -22.19 -1.48 17.86
CA THR A 332 -21.71 -2.68 18.57
C THR A 332 -20.84 -3.57 17.67
N THR A 333 -19.95 -4.40 18.22
CA THR A 333 -19.21 -5.41 17.43
C THR A 333 -20.13 -6.35 16.67
N ALA A 334 -21.32 -6.66 17.21
CA ALA A 334 -22.37 -7.44 16.55
C ALA A 334 -23.02 -6.74 15.33
N GLU A 335 -22.86 -5.43 15.20
CA GLU A 335 -23.29 -4.65 14.02
C GLU A 335 -22.16 -4.44 13.00
N MET A 336 -20.92 -4.76 13.38
CA MET A 336 -19.70 -4.69 12.55
C MET A 336 -19.22 -6.08 12.08
N GLN A 337 -20.10 -7.09 12.11
CA GLN A 337 -19.79 -8.44 11.63
C GLN A 337 -19.50 -8.45 10.13
N VAL A 338 -18.53 -9.28 9.71
CA VAL A 338 -18.23 -9.53 8.31
C VAL A 338 -18.49 -11.00 8.01
N ALA A 339 -19.33 -11.26 7.01
CA ALA A 339 -20.05 -12.53 6.85
C ALA A 339 -20.74 -12.96 8.17
N ASP A 340 -20.36 -14.09 8.75
CA ASP A 340 -20.83 -14.61 10.05
C ASP A 340 -19.81 -14.38 11.20
N ASP A 341 -18.63 -13.80 10.91
CA ASP A 341 -17.53 -13.57 11.86
C ASP A 341 -17.68 -12.22 12.60
N ALA A 342 -17.12 -12.16 13.82
CA ALA A 342 -16.87 -10.88 14.50
C ALA A 342 -15.78 -10.08 13.77
N PRO A 343 -15.79 -8.74 13.81
CA PRO A 343 -14.72 -7.93 13.22
C PRO A 343 -13.36 -8.32 13.81
N PHE A 344 -12.32 -8.31 12.97
CA PHE A 344 -10.97 -8.73 13.35
C PHE A 344 -9.88 -7.89 12.68
N VAL A 345 -8.65 -8.05 13.18
CA VAL A 345 -7.41 -7.69 12.48
C VAL A 345 -6.45 -8.87 12.44
N MET A 346 -5.57 -8.91 11.44
CA MET A 346 -4.45 -9.85 11.38
C MET A 346 -3.23 -9.22 12.07
N ALA A 347 -2.55 -10.01 12.90
CA ALA A 347 -1.34 -9.62 13.59
C ALA A 347 -0.17 -10.54 13.20
N VAL A 348 1.01 -9.94 13.02
CA VAL A 348 2.25 -10.60 12.61
C VAL A 348 3.36 -10.36 13.63
N GLU A 349 4.27 -11.31 13.77
CA GLU A 349 5.48 -11.15 14.58
C GLU A 349 6.68 -10.74 13.69
N GLU A 350 7.31 -9.63 14.05
CA GLU A 350 8.53 -9.08 13.43
C GLU A 350 9.54 -8.72 14.51
N GLU A 351 10.79 -9.16 14.34
CA GLU A 351 11.89 -8.95 15.30
C GLU A 351 11.57 -9.36 16.76
N GLY A 352 10.60 -10.25 16.98
CA GLY A 352 10.13 -10.68 18.30
C GLY A 352 9.12 -9.74 18.96
N SER A 353 8.48 -8.85 18.18
CA SER A 353 7.37 -7.99 18.60
C SER A 353 6.16 -8.18 17.68
N TRP A 354 4.95 -7.96 18.20
CA TRP A 354 3.70 -8.13 17.45
C TRP A 354 3.19 -6.81 16.88
N TYR A 355 2.78 -6.84 15.62
CA TYR A 355 2.25 -5.70 14.88
C TYR A 355 0.95 -6.08 14.18
N VAL A 356 0.07 -5.10 13.93
CA VAL A 356 -1.10 -5.27 13.08
C VAL A 356 -0.68 -5.16 11.61
N SER A 357 -1.17 -6.05 10.76
CA SER A 357 -0.91 -6.08 9.32
C SER A 357 -2.15 -5.62 8.54
N PRO A 358 -2.20 -4.36 8.05
CA PRO A 358 -3.22 -3.92 7.11
C PRO A 358 -3.37 -4.83 5.88
N TYR A 359 -2.27 -5.25 5.25
CA TYR A 359 -2.28 -6.10 4.06
C TYR A 359 -2.95 -7.44 4.36
N LEU A 360 -2.53 -8.13 5.42
CA LEU A 360 -3.10 -9.43 5.75
C LEU A 360 -4.53 -9.30 6.29
N THR A 361 -4.88 -8.18 6.93
CA THR A 361 -6.26 -7.89 7.34
C THR A 361 -7.17 -7.78 6.12
N LEU A 362 -6.78 -7.01 5.09
CA LEU A 362 -7.54 -6.89 3.85
C LEU A 362 -7.65 -8.23 3.10
N GLY A 363 -6.55 -8.98 3.01
CA GLY A 363 -6.53 -10.30 2.39
C GLY A 363 -7.43 -11.31 3.12
N GLU A 364 -7.40 -11.33 4.46
CA GLU A 364 -8.28 -12.18 5.27
C GLU A 364 -9.75 -11.79 5.12
N TYR A 365 -10.10 -10.50 5.02
CA TYR A 365 -11.49 -10.10 4.75
C TYR A 365 -11.99 -10.59 3.39
N ALA A 366 -11.17 -10.46 2.32
CA ALA A 366 -11.50 -11.01 1.01
C ALA A 366 -11.64 -12.56 1.01
N MET A 367 -10.90 -13.25 1.88
CA MET A 367 -11.04 -14.68 2.12
C MET A 367 -12.28 -15.04 2.94
N VAL A 368 -12.67 -14.28 3.95
CA VAL A 368 -13.90 -14.60 4.73
C VAL A 368 -15.15 -14.52 3.85
N GLU A 369 -15.14 -13.69 2.80
CA GLU A 369 -16.21 -13.62 1.79
C GLU A 369 -16.16 -14.72 0.72
N SER A 370 -15.03 -15.41 0.55
CA SER A 370 -14.83 -16.44 -0.47
C SER A 370 -14.36 -17.76 0.15
N ASP A 371 -15.16 -18.82 0.06
CA ASP A 371 -15.01 -20.15 0.73
C ASP A 371 -13.76 -20.96 0.27
N GLN A 372 -12.59 -20.33 0.36
CA GLN A 372 -11.26 -20.77 -0.06
C GLN A 372 -10.40 -21.09 1.17
N ALA A 373 -9.38 -21.93 0.99
CA ALA A 373 -8.45 -22.28 2.06
C ALA A 373 -7.27 -21.30 2.10
N ARG A 374 -6.94 -20.78 3.30
CA ARG A 374 -5.73 -20.00 3.54
C ARG A 374 -4.46 -20.85 3.33
N GLY A 375 -3.41 -20.24 2.80
CA GLY A 375 -2.05 -20.78 2.71
C GLY A 375 -1.29 -20.73 4.04
N THR A 376 0.04 -20.63 3.96
CA THR A 376 0.94 -20.63 5.13
C THR A 376 2.22 -19.82 4.83
N LEU A 377 2.76 -19.17 5.86
CA LEU A 377 4.05 -18.48 5.84
C LEU A 377 5.25 -19.44 5.83
N ALA A 378 5.05 -20.76 5.89
CA ALA A 378 6.14 -21.73 5.78
C ALA A 378 6.89 -21.66 4.44
N SER A 379 6.25 -21.17 3.37
CA SER A 379 6.84 -21.04 2.03
C SER A 379 7.81 -19.87 1.86
N ILE A 380 7.82 -18.90 2.79
CA ILE A 380 8.56 -17.62 2.64
C ILE A 380 9.81 -17.50 3.52
N LYS A 381 10.14 -18.55 4.30
CA LYS A 381 11.22 -18.50 5.29
C LYS A 381 12.64 -18.56 4.69
N ASP A 382 12.77 -18.91 3.41
CA ASP A 382 14.05 -19.07 2.71
C ASP A 382 14.26 -18.00 1.60
N ALA A 383 13.42 -16.96 1.54
CA ALA A 383 13.57 -15.85 0.59
C ALA A 383 14.94 -15.16 0.79
N GLN A 384 15.70 -14.99 -0.29
CA GLN A 384 16.95 -14.25 -0.32
C GLN A 384 16.80 -13.15 -1.36
N GLY A 385 17.03 -11.89 -0.95
CA GLY A 385 17.01 -10.77 -1.87
C GLY A 385 18.15 -10.86 -2.89
N PHE A 386 17.99 -10.12 -3.98
CA PHE A 386 18.93 -10.11 -5.10
C PHE A 386 20.10 -9.14 -4.84
N ASP A 387 21.23 -9.37 -5.53
CA ASP A 387 22.48 -8.60 -5.33
C ASP A 387 22.37 -7.10 -5.74
N SER A 388 21.36 -6.71 -6.51
CA SER A 388 21.11 -5.32 -6.95
C SER A 388 19.63 -5.10 -7.36
N PRO A 389 19.18 -3.84 -7.50
CA PRO A 389 17.83 -3.51 -8.00
C PRO A 389 17.53 -4.13 -9.37
N GLU A 390 18.49 -4.10 -10.31
CA GLU A 390 18.34 -4.71 -11.63
C GLU A 390 18.22 -6.24 -11.54
N ALA A 391 19.00 -6.85 -10.65
CA ALA A 391 18.93 -8.29 -10.41
C ALA A 391 17.56 -8.69 -9.81
N ALA A 392 16.94 -7.82 -8.99
CA ALA A 392 15.58 -8.02 -8.51
C ALA A 392 14.52 -7.92 -9.62
N ALA A 393 14.66 -6.97 -10.55
CA ALA A 393 13.77 -6.88 -11.71
C ALA A 393 13.89 -8.09 -12.66
N VAL A 394 15.11 -8.58 -12.91
CA VAL A 394 15.34 -9.84 -13.65
C VAL A 394 14.74 -11.03 -12.89
N GLY A 395 14.96 -11.11 -11.58
CA GLY A 395 14.45 -12.17 -10.72
C GLY A 395 12.93 -12.26 -10.71
N MET A 396 12.24 -11.12 -10.53
CA MET A 396 10.78 -11.00 -10.65
C MET A 396 10.30 -11.42 -12.04
N THR A 397 10.99 -11.01 -13.11
CA THR A 397 10.65 -11.40 -14.49
C THR A 397 10.71 -12.92 -14.67
N ASP A 398 11.80 -13.56 -14.24
CA ASP A 398 11.97 -15.01 -14.35
C ASP A 398 10.97 -15.77 -13.47
N ALA A 399 10.66 -15.24 -12.29
CA ALA A 399 9.66 -15.80 -11.40
C ALA A 399 8.23 -15.72 -11.96
N ALA A 400 7.86 -14.60 -12.59
CA ALA A 400 6.58 -14.44 -13.27
C ALA A 400 6.44 -15.39 -14.47
N VAL A 401 7.51 -15.57 -15.27
CA VAL A 401 7.54 -16.55 -16.36
C VAL A 401 7.42 -17.99 -15.82
N ALA A 402 8.15 -18.34 -14.76
CA ALA A 402 8.09 -19.65 -14.13
C ALA A 402 6.68 -19.94 -13.59
N PHE A 403 6.04 -18.95 -12.95
CA PHE A 403 4.66 -19.03 -12.51
C PHE A 403 3.68 -19.25 -13.68
N ALA A 404 3.70 -18.40 -14.71
CA ALA A 404 2.78 -18.50 -15.84
C ALA A 404 2.89 -19.86 -16.58
N THR A 405 4.12 -20.33 -16.81
CA THR A 405 4.41 -21.53 -17.61
C THR A 405 4.34 -22.85 -16.83
N THR A 406 4.69 -22.86 -15.55
CA THR A 406 4.80 -24.10 -14.74
C THR A 406 3.97 -24.11 -13.45
N GLY A 407 3.36 -22.97 -13.08
CA GLY A 407 2.66 -22.82 -11.80
C GLY A 407 3.59 -22.64 -10.61
N ASP A 408 4.88 -22.31 -10.82
CA ASP A 408 5.84 -22.06 -9.74
C ASP A 408 5.57 -20.72 -9.03
N MET A 409 4.58 -20.75 -8.14
CA MET A 409 4.28 -19.66 -7.22
C MET A 409 5.40 -19.45 -6.18
N SER A 410 6.24 -20.46 -5.91
CA SER A 410 7.28 -20.32 -4.87
C SER A 410 8.40 -19.40 -5.33
N SER A 411 8.78 -19.45 -6.62
CA SER A 411 9.66 -18.44 -7.20
C SER A 411 9.05 -17.04 -7.17
N LEU A 412 7.76 -16.89 -7.51
CA LEU A 412 7.09 -15.58 -7.55
C LEU A 412 7.00 -14.93 -6.16
N VAL A 413 6.59 -15.71 -5.17
CA VAL A 413 6.51 -15.28 -3.76
C VAL A 413 7.90 -14.88 -3.23
N ASN A 414 8.95 -15.63 -3.54
CA ASN A 414 10.30 -15.32 -3.06
C ASN A 414 11.01 -14.19 -3.83
N ALA A 415 10.41 -13.66 -4.90
CA ALA A 415 10.91 -12.48 -5.61
C ALA A 415 10.39 -11.14 -5.06
N MET A 416 9.53 -11.19 -4.03
CA MET A 416 8.85 -10.03 -3.42
C MET A 416 9.35 -9.71 -2.00
N PRO A 417 9.24 -8.46 -1.54
CA PRO A 417 9.49 -8.05 -0.15
C PRO A 417 8.52 -8.73 0.84
N LEU A 418 8.83 -8.67 2.13
CA LEU A 418 8.16 -9.38 3.22
C LEU A 418 6.64 -9.14 3.27
N ALA A 419 6.18 -7.89 3.12
CA ALA A 419 4.75 -7.55 3.12
C ALA A 419 3.97 -8.28 2.02
N GLU A 420 4.43 -8.17 0.78
CA GLU A 420 3.78 -8.72 -0.40
C GLU A 420 3.91 -10.24 -0.45
N ARG A 421 5.09 -10.80 -0.11
CA ARG A 421 5.29 -12.26 -0.11
C ARG A 421 4.40 -12.97 0.91
N ARG A 422 4.14 -12.35 2.07
CA ARG A 422 3.15 -12.84 3.05
C ARG A 422 1.74 -12.86 2.45
N LEU A 423 1.32 -11.75 1.83
CA LEU A 423 -0.01 -11.61 1.21
C LEU A 423 -0.22 -12.68 0.12
N LEU A 424 0.73 -12.84 -0.80
CA LEU A 424 0.65 -13.86 -1.85
C LEU A 424 0.68 -15.28 -1.28
N ALA A 425 1.58 -15.58 -0.34
CA ALA A 425 1.70 -16.91 0.26
C ALA A 425 0.43 -17.37 1.00
N LEU A 426 -0.28 -16.44 1.63
CA LEU A 426 -1.49 -16.75 2.40
C LEU A 426 -2.76 -16.79 1.54
N TYR A 427 -2.89 -15.95 0.51
CA TYR A 427 -4.18 -15.73 -0.15
C TYR A 427 -4.20 -15.96 -1.66
N VAL A 428 -3.05 -15.89 -2.35
CA VAL A 428 -2.97 -16.10 -3.81
C VAL A 428 -2.39 -17.47 -4.16
N ALA A 429 -1.43 -17.95 -3.36
CA ALA A 429 -0.79 -19.25 -3.57
C ALA A 429 -1.75 -20.46 -3.51
N PRO A 430 -2.81 -20.50 -2.67
CA PRO A 430 -3.77 -21.62 -2.67
C PRO A 430 -4.57 -21.75 -3.97
N SER A 431 -4.83 -20.64 -4.67
CA SER A 431 -5.57 -20.57 -5.94
C SER A 431 -4.66 -20.47 -7.18
N ALA A 432 -3.34 -20.49 -7.01
CA ALA A 432 -2.31 -20.38 -8.05
C ALA A 432 -2.52 -21.26 -9.30
N SER A 433 -3.09 -22.46 -9.13
CA SER A 433 -3.37 -23.38 -10.24
C SER A 433 -4.48 -22.91 -11.18
N GLU A 434 -5.30 -21.94 -10.79
CA GLU A 434 -6.35 -21.34 -11.63
C GLU A 434 -5.78 -20.29 -12.60
N PHE A 435 -4.59 -19.76 -12.30
CA PHE A 435 -3.95 -18.66 -13.02
C PHE A 435 -2.68 -19.08 -13.81
N SER A 436 -2.34 -20.37 -13.81
CA SER A 436 -1.11 -20.91 -14.41
C SER A 436 -1.37 -22.02 -15.43
N GLY A 437 -0.34 -22.37 -16.21
CA GLY A 437 -0.45 -23.39 -17.27
C GLY A 437 -0.98 -22.86 -18.60
N THR A 438 -0.96 -21.54 -18.78
CA THR A 438 -1.24 -20.88 -20.06
C THR A 438 0.00 -21.03 -20.96
N GLU A 439 -0.16 -21.61 -22.15
CA GLU A 439 0.88 -21.51 -23.19
C GLU A 439 1.01 -20.04 -23.59
N MET A 440 2.12 -19.41 -23.20
CA MET A 440 2.42 -18.04 -23.59
C MET A 440 2.92 -18.06 -25.05
N PRO A 441 2.29 -17.34 -26.00
CA PRO A 441 2.74 -17.25 -27.39
C PRO A 441 3.94 -16.31 -27.53
N PHE A 442 4.75 -16.17 -26.49
CA PHE A 442 5.88 -15.25 -26.43
C PHE A 442 7.03 -15.78 -25.56
N GLU A 443 8.24 -15.36 -25.91
CA GLU A 443 9.50 -15.64 -25.22
C GLU A 443 10.20 -14.32 -24.89
N ILE A 444 10.70 -14.17 -23.66
CA ILE A 444 11.49 -13.01 -23.27
C ILE A 444 12.96 -13.28 -23.64
N THR A 445 13.43 -12.60 -24.68
CA THR A 445 14.74 -12.82 -25.31
C THR A 445 15.83 -11.85 -24.82
N SER A 446 15.44 -10.72 -24.23
CA SER A 446 16.34 -9.81 -23.50
C SER A 446 15.64 -9.31 -22.24
N LYS A 447 16.39 -9.14 -21.14
CA LYS A 447 15.91 -8.73 -19.80
C LYS A 447 16.92 -7.75 -19.18
N GLU A 448 17.25 -6.69 -19.91
CA GLU A 448 18.21 -5.69 -19.45
C GLU A 448 17.46 -4.52 -18.80
N PHE A 449 17.80 -4.23 -17.54
CA PHE A 449 17.25 -3.18 -16.70
C PHE A 449 18.37 -2.29 -16.20
N ARG A 450 18.07 -1.04 -15.89
CA ARG A 450 18.99 -0.07 -15.27
C ARG A 450 18.34 0.56 -14.04
N THR A 451 19.12 0.78 -12.98
CA THR A 451 18.72 1.72 -11.92
C THR A 451 18.83 3.15 -12.46
N ARG A 452 17.77 3.96 -12.30
CA ARG A 452 17.75 5.39 -12.59
C ARG A 452 18.20 6.20 -11.38
N SER A 453 17.64 5.89 -10.22
CA SER A 453 17.91 6.55 -8.93
C SER A 453 17.94 5.52 -7.80
N GLU A 454 18.63 5.84 -6.72
CA GLU A 454 18.69 5.04 -5.50
C GLU A 454 18.80 6.01 -4.31
N ASP A 455 17.87 5.94 -3.36
CA ASP A 455 17.94 6.64 -2.07
C ASP A 455 17.41 5.76 -0.94
N LYS A 456 18.15 5.69 0.18
CA LYS A 456 17.77 4.99 1.42
C LYS A 456 17.18 3.57 1.25
N GLY A 457 17.73 2.75 0.35
CA GLY A 457 17.24 1.39 0.13
C GLY A 457 15.96 1.31 -0.71
N VAL A 458 15.62 2.38 -1.45
CA VAL A 458 14.60 2.40 -2.50
C VAL A 458 15.27 2.78 -3.81
N ALA A 459 14.96 2.08 -4.90
CA ALA A 459 15.55 2.30 -6.21
C ALA A 459 14.50 2.30 -7.33
N GLU A 460 14.57 3.31 -8.19
CA GLU A 460 13.81 3.35 -9.45
C GLU A 460 14.53 2.49 -10.50
N VAL A 461 13.88 1.42 -10.96
CA VAL A 461 14.40 0.50 -11.96
C VAL A 461 13.59 0.64 -13.25
N VAL A 462 14.27 0.80 -14.39
CA VAL A 462 13.64 0.97 -15.70
C VAL A 462 14.23 0.02 -16.73
N PHE A 463 13.51 -0.19 -17.83
CA PHE A 463 14.01 -0.99 -18.94
C PHE A 463 15.22 -0.32 -19.60
N GLU A 464 16.33 -1.04 -19.72
CA GLU A 464 17.44 -0.64 -20.61
C GLU A 464 17.20 -1.24 -22.00
N ASN A 465 16.91 -2.54 -22.06
CA ASN A 465 16.63 -3.28 -23.28
C ASN A 465 15.92 -4.61 -22.95
N PHE A 466 14.59 -4.58 -22.93
CA PHE A 466 13.74 -5.72 -22.62
C PHE A 466 12.99 -6.17 -23.89
N THR A 467 13.28 -7.37 -24.39
CA THR A 467 12.77 -7.82 -25.70
C THR A 467 11.88 -9.04 -25.57
N ILE A 468 10.62 -8.89 -25.95
CA ILE A 468 9.62 -9.95 -26.05
C ILE A 468 9.53 -10.37 -27.52
N SER A 469 9.82 -11.63 -27.82
CA SER A 469 9.52 -12.26 -29.12
C SER A 469 8.15 -12.90 -29.05
N ILE A 470 7.26 -12.60 -29.98
CA ILE A 470 5.90 -13.16 -30.08
C ILE A 470 5.88 -14.10 -31.30
N ASP A 471 5.44 -15.34 -31.11
CA ASP A 471 5.19 -16.31 -32.19
C ASP A 471 3.78 -16.89 -32.02
N ASP A 472 2.84 -16.34 -32.80
CA ASP A 472 1.45 -16.81 -32.86
C ASP A 472 1.26 -18.00 -33.82
N GLY A 473 2.35 -18.54 -34.38
CA GLY A 473 2.34 -19.57 -35.42
C GLY A 473 1.94 -19.06 -36.81
N VAL A 474 1.73 -17.75 -36.98
CA VAL A 474 1.37 -17.10 -38.25
C VAL A 474 2.51 -16.24 -38.76
N GLN A 475 2.93 -15.23 -37.99
CA GLN A 475 4.08 -14.37 -38.30
C GLN A 475 4.78 -13.91 -37.01
N PRO A 476 6.07 -14.21 -36.82
CA PRO A 476 6.78 -13.77 -35.63
C PRO A 476 6.99 -12.26 -35.65
N GLY A 477 6.95 -11.66 -34.46
CA GLY A 477 7.30 -10.26 -34.24
C GLY A 477 8.07 -10.07 -32.93
N THR A 478 8.72 -8.92 -32.76
CA THR A 478 9.37 -8.56 -31.49
C THR A 478 8.90 -7.21 -31.00
N VAL A 479 8.70 -7.10 -29.69
CA VAL A 479 8.52 -5.85 -28.96
C VAL A 479 9.77 -5.62 -28.13
N THR A 480 10.45 -4.50 -28.29
CA THR A 480 11.55 -4.08 -27.42
C THR A 480 11.14 -2.85 -26.63
N LEU A 481 11.27 -2.92 -25.31
CA LEU A 481 11.03 -1.83 -24.37
C LEU A 481 12.38 -1.28 -23.89
N SER A 482 12.50 0.03 -23.92
CA SER A 482 13.45 0.83 -23.15
C SER A 482 12.67 1.83 -22.30
N GLU A 483 13.37 2.57 -21.44
CA GLU A 483 12.80 3.59 -20.55
C GLU A 483 11.85 4.57 -21.25
N GLU A 484 12.28 5.18 -22.36
CA GLU A 484 11.50 6.22 -23.06
C GLU A 484 10.78 5.71 -24.32
N CYS A 485 11.10 4.50 -24.81
CA CYS A 485 10.69 4.05 -26.14
C CYS A 485 10.24 2.58 -26.20
N LEU A 486 9.29 2.34 -27.11
CA LEU A 486 8.79 1.02 -27.49
C LEU A 486 9.02 0.82 -29.00
N ALA A 487 9.82 -0.18 -29.34
CA ALA A 487 10.09 -0.59 -30.71
C ALA A 487 9.29 -1.85 -31.06
N LEU A 488 8.55 -1.79 -32.17
CA LEU A 488 7.81 -2.90 -32.76
C LEU A 488 8.52 -3.35 -34.03
N ALA A 489 8.77 -4.66 -34.16
CA ALA A 489 9.20 -5.26 -35.41
C ALA A 489 8.33 -6.48 -35.74
N HIS A 490 7.22 -6.23 -36.43
CA HIS A 490 6.29 -7.25 -36.96
C HIS A 490 5.95 -6.94 -38.43
N PRO A 491 5.66 -7.93 -39.30
CA PRO A 491 5.41 -7.67 -40.72
C PRO A 491 4.23 -6.72 -41.06
N THR A 492 3.32 -6.47 -40.12
CA THR A 492 2.24 -5.47 -40.27
C THR A 492 2.50 -4.14 -39.56
N VAL A 493 3.34 -4.12 -38.52
CA VAL A 493 3.63 -2.93 -37.69
C VAL A 493 5.12 -2.93 -37.37
N ASN A 494 5.86 -1.97 -37.90
CA ASN A 494 7.32 -1.95 -37.78
C ASN A 494 7.83 -0.51 -37.66
N GLY A 495 8.41 -0.18 -36.51
CA GLY A 495 8.91 1.15 -36.17
C GLY A 495 9.10 1.34 -34.67
N GLU A 496 9.32 2.58 -34.26
CA GLU A 496 9.66 2.95 -32.88
C GLU A 496 8.88 4.20 -32.47
N ILE A 497 8.25 4.12 -31.31
CA ILE A 497 7.53 5.22 -30.66
C ILE A 497 8.19 5.53 -29.32
N CYS A 498 8.30 6.81 -28.97
CA CYS A 498 8.91 7.25 -27.73
C CYS A 498 7.96 8.19 -26.99
N TYR A 499 7.69 7.91 -25.71
CA TYR A 499 6.66 8.60 -24.94
C TYR A 499 6.85 10.14 -24.90
N PRO A 500 8.07 10.70 -24.73
CA PRO A 500 8.29 12.15 -24.75
C PRO A 500 8.01 12.81 -26.12
N GLU A 501 8.02 12.04 -27.21
CA GLU A 501 7.68 12.54 -28.55
C GLU A 501 6.19 12.41 -28.88
N MET A 502 5.43 11.58 -28.15
CA MET A 502 4.03 11.29 -28.45
C MET A 502 3.14 12.47 -28.05
N PRO A 503 2.42 13.11 -29.01
CA PRO A 503 1.42 14.12 -28.68
C PRO A 503 0.36 13.53 -27.74
N LEU A 504 -0.22 14.39 -26.89
CA LEU A 504 -1.06 14.02 -25.74
C LEU A 504 -0.34 13.22 -24.63
N LEU A 505 0.36 12.11 -24.95
CA LEU A 505 0.97 11.23 -23.93
C LEU A 505 2.22 11.80 -23.25
N ARG A 506 3.00 12.66 -23.94
CA ARG A 506 4.15 13.37 -23.32
C ARG A 506 3.76 14.29 -22.16
N GLU A 507 2.47 14.58 -22.01
CA GLU A 507 1.93 15.43 -20.93
C GLU A 507 1.56 14.60 -19.69
N LEU A 508 1.68 13.26 -19.76
CA LEU A 508 1.43 12.32 -18.65
C LEU A 508 2.72 11.86 -17.93
N SER A 509 3.88 12.43 -18.28
CA SER A 509 5.20 12.05 -17.74
C SER A 509 5.46 10.54 -17.73
N LEU A 510 5.06 9.83 -18.78
CA LEU A 510 5.21 8.36 -18.86
C LEU A 510 6.67 7.92 -18.82
N GLU A 511 7.59 8.79 -19.23
CA GLU A 511 9.03 8.62 -19.08
C GLU A 511 9.51 8.63 -17.62
N GLU A 512 8.76 9.21 -16.68
CA GLU A 512 9.11 9.16 -15.24
C GLU A 512 8.72 7.82 -14.60
N LEU A 513 7.83 7.04 -15.21
CA LEU A 513 7.41 5.75 -14.67
C LEU A 513 8.59 4.78 -14.51
N SER A 514 8.63 4.10 -13.36
CA SER A 514 9.65 3.10 -13.03
C SER A 514 9.05 1.95 -12.23
N PHE A 515 9.76 0.82 -12.18
CA PHE A 515 9.53 -0.22 -11.19
C PHE A 515 10.28 0.14 -9.91
N ILE A 516 9.64 0.01 -8.76
CA ILE A 516 10.30 0.26 -7.47
C ILE A 516 10.89 -1.03 -6.93
N ALA A 517 12.21 -1.02 -6.75
CA ALA A 517 12.93 -2.02 -5.98
C ALA A 517 13.21 -1.50 -4.57
N VAL A 518 13.18 -2.39 -3.58
CA VAL A 518 13.39 -2.09 -2.17
C VAL A 518 14.41 -3.02 -1.54
N GLU A 519 15.23 -2.50 -0.63
CA GLU A 519 16.22 -3.25 0.15
C GLU A 519 15.55 -3.78 1.44
N GLU A 520 15.71 -5.09 1.68
CA GLU A 520 15.29 -5.81 2.89
C GLU A 520 16.41 -6.80 3.28
N ASP A 521 16.82 -6.82 4.54
CA ASP A 521 17.86 -7.72 5.08
C ASP A 521 19.21 -7.73 4.29
N GLY A 522 19.50 -6.65 3.56
CA GLY A 522 20.70 -6.50 2.73
C GLY A 522 20.63 -7.16 1.36
N GLY A 523 19.41 -7.44 0.86
CA GLY A 523 19.15 -7.84 -0.53
C GLY A 523 17.97 -7.06 -1.12
N TRP A 524 17.91 -6.99 -2.44
CA TRP A 524 16.89 -6.22 -3.17
C TRP A 524 15.71 -7.08 -3.59
N PHE A 525 14.51 -6.50 -3.60
CA PHE A 525 13.27 -7.13 -4.09
C PHE A 525 12.48 -6.12 -4.94
N LEU A 526 11.72 -6.59 -5.95
CA LEU A 526 10.85 -5.71 -6.73
C LEU A 526 9.46 -5.69 -6.09
N SER A 527 8.94 -4.49 -5.80
CA SER A 527 7.64 -4.31 -5.11
C SER A 527 6.56 -3.84 -6.09
N PRO A 528 5.56 -4.66 -6.45
CA PRO A 528 4.42 -4.20 -7.23
C PRO A 528 3.57 -3.16 -6.50
N THR A 529 3.45 -3.16 -5.16
CA THR A 529 2.65 -2.13 -4.46
C THR A 529 3.35 -0.77 -4.48
N ALA A 530 4.65 -0.70 -4.19
CA ALA A 530 5.41 0.54 -4.30
C ALA A 530 5.50 1.02 -5.77
N THR A 531 5.64 0.11 -6.73
CA THR A 531 5.56 0.43 -8.17
C THR A 531 4.21 1.04 -8.55
N MET A 532 3.10 0.46 -8.09
CA MET A 532 1.77 1.02 -8.33
C MET A 532 1.60 2.39 -7.66
N SER A 533 2.04 2.56 -6.42
CA SER A 533 1.99 3.85 -5.72
C SER A 533 2.78 4.93 -6.45
N GLU A 534 3.99 4.64 -6.92
CA GLU A 534 4.80 5.60 -7.68
C GLU A 534 4.15 5.95 -9.02
N ALA A 535 3.59 4.96 -9.72
CA ALA A 535 2.88 5.20 -10.96
C ALA A 535 1.64 6.09 -10.76
N PHE A 536 0.86 5.87 -9.69
CA PHE A 536 -0.26 6.74 -9.34
C PHE A 536 0.19 8.15 -8.93
N ALA A 537 1.29 8.29 -8.19
CA ALA A 537 1.85 9.59 -7.84
C ALA A 537 2.27 10.37 -9.10
N THR A 538 3.07 9.74 -9.97
CA THR A 538 3.57 10.31 -11.22
C THR A 538 2.44 10.75 -12.16
N LEU A 539 1.51 9.85 -12.47
CA LEU A 539 0.35 10.14 -13.31
C LEU A 539 -0.58 11.19 -12.68
N GLY A 540 -0.68 11.20 -11.34
CA GLY A 540 -1.39 12.21 -10.57
C GLY A 540 -0.80 13.60 -10.79
N ARG A 541 0.51 13.79 -10.55
CA ARG A 541 1.21 15.07 -10.78
C ARG A 541 0.99 15.59 -12.20
N ALA A 542 1.18 14.72 -13.20
CA ALA A 542 1.01 15.09 -14.59
C ALA A 542 -0.43 15.53 -14.92
N GLY A 543 -1.44 14.82 -14.40
CA GLY A 543 -2.85 15.20 -14.51
C GLY A 543 -3.15 16.57 -13.89
N MET A 544 -2.55 16.88 -12.73
CA MET A 544 -2.67 18.19 -12.07
C MET A 544 -2.16 19.33 -12.97
N GLU A 545 -0.95 19.19 -13.52
CA GLU A 545 -0.35 20.21 -14.40
C GLU A 545 -1.17 20.44 -15.67
N MET A 546 -1.75 19.37 -16.24
CA MET A 546 -2.65 19.47 -17.40
C MET A 546 -3.94 20.24 -17.08
N TYR A 547 -4.51 20.05 -15.89
CA TYR A 547 -5.67 20.83 -15.46
C TYR A 547 -5.32 22.30 -15.20
N GLU A 548 -4.27 22.60 -14.42
CA GLU A 548 -3.93 23.99 -14.07
C GLU A 548 -3.59 24.84 -15.29
N SER A 549 -3.01 24.22 -16.32
CA SER A 549 -2.75 24.85 -17.61
C SER A 549 -3.98 24.97 -18.51
N GLY A 550 -5.14 24.47 -18.07
CA GLY A 550 -6.43 24.52 -18.78
C GLY A 550 -6.53 23.56 -19.97
N LYS A 551 -5.59 22.62 -20.13
CA LYS A 551 -5.51 21.73 -21.31
C LYS A 551 -6.66 20.72 -21.35
N LEU A 552 -7.09 20.21 -20.19
CA LEU A 552 -8.18 19.22 -20.10
C LEU A 552 -9.55 19.82 -20.47
N GLU A 553 -9.76 21.11 -20.22
CA GLU A 553 -11.00 21.81 -20.60
C GLU A 553 -10.98 22.34 -22.05
N ASP A 554 -9.80 22.47 -22.68
CA ASP A 554 -9.67 22.94 -24.07
C ASP A 554 -9.85 21.80 -25.08
N GLN A 555 -11.11 21.50 -25.41
CA GLN A 555 -11.47 20.54 -26.46
C GLN A 555 -10.75 20.80 -27.80
N ALA A 556 -10.47 22.06 -28.15
CA ALA A 556 -9.78 22.36 -29.41
C ALA A 556 -8.28 22.00 -29.35
N TRP A 557 -7.67 22.08 -28.17
CA TRP A 557 -6.33 21.55 -27.91
C TRP A 557 -6.33 20.02 -27.91
N ILE A 558 -7.30 19.36 -27.26
CA ILE A 558 -7.44 17.89 -27.24
C ILE A 558 -7.62 17.33 -28.66
N ASP A 559 -8.54 17.92 -29.44
CA ASP A 559 -8.77 17.53 -30.85
C ASP A 559 -7.48 17.68 -31.68
N ALA A 560 -6.71 18.75 -31.45
CA ALA A 560 -5.45 19.00 -32.14
C ALA A 560 -4.36 17.99 -31.74
N GLN A 561 -4.15 17.73 -30.45
CA GLN A 561 -3.18 16.73 -29.99
C GLN A 561 -3.56 15.31 -30.41
N THR A 562 -4.85 14.97 -30.45
CA THR A 562 -5.33 13.68 -30.95
C THR A 562 -5.02 13.51 -32.44
N ALA A 563 -5.23 14.54 -33.26
CA ALA A 563 -4.86 14.51 -34.68
C ALA A 563 -3.33 14.49 -34.92
N GLU A 564 -2.54 15.15 -34.06
CA GLU A 564 -1.08 15.05 -34.08
C GLU A 564 -0.62 13.63 -33.67
N LEU A 565 -1.26 12.99 -32.69
CA LEU A 565 -0.98 11.61 -32.28
C LEU A 565 -1.32 10.59 -33.38
N GLU A 566 -2.48 10.73 -34.04
CA GLU A 566 -2.85 9.89 -35.20
C GLU A 566 -1.81 10.03 -36.34
N THR A 567 -1.33 11.26 -36.57
CA THR A 567 -0.25 11.53 -37.54
C THR A 567 1.06 10.86 -37.11
N TYR A 568 1.46 11.00 -35.85
CA TYR A 568 2.68 10.41 -35.28
C TYR A 568 2.68 8.88 -35.41
N LEU A 569 1.57 8.22 -35.04
CA LEU A 569 1.43 6.76 -35.17
C LEU A 569 1.47 6.31 -36.63
N THR A 570 0.83 7.06 -37.53
CA THR A 570 0.88 6.78 -38.97
C THR A 570 2.30 6.93 -39.53
N GLU A 571 3.06 7.94 -39.11
CA GLU A 571 4.44 8.18 -39.57
C GLU A 571 5.45 7.19 -38.97
N LYS A 572 5.35 6.87 -37.68
CA LYS A 572 6.30 5.99 -36.97
C LYS A 572 6.05 4.51 -37.19
N LEU A 573 4.77 4.08 -37.20
CA LEU A 573 4.38 2.67 -37.19
C LEU A 573 3.61 2.22 -38.44
N GLY A 574 3.08 3.16 -39.23
CA GLY A 574 2.28 2.86 -40.42
C GLY A 574 0.83 2.42 -40.12
N VAL A 575 0.33 2.69 -38.92
CA VAL A 575 -1.01 2.30 -38.44
C VAL A 575 -1.78 3.50 -37.88
N SER A 576 -3.11 3.43 -37.93
CA SER A 576 -4.00 4.41 -37.28
C SER A 576 -4.30 4.05 -35.83
N MET A 577 -4.93 4.97 -35.08
CA MET A 577 -5.45 4.68 -33.74
C MET A 577 -6.55 3.59 -33.78
N ASP A 578 -7.37 3.56 -34.83
CA ASP A 578 -8.41 2.53 -35.03
C ASP A 578 -7.80 1.13 -35.21
N ASP A 579 -6.70 1.00 -35.95
CA ASP A 579 -5.99 -0.28 -36.15
C ASP A 579 -5.41 -0.85 -34.83
N LEU A 580 -5.10 0.04 -33.88
CA LEU A 580 -4.63 -0.31 -32.54
C LEU A 580 -5.76 -0.49 -31.51
N GLY A 581 -7.03 -0.28 -31.91
CA GLY A 581 -8.17 -0.31 -30.99
C GLY A 581 -8.26 0.89 -30.04
N LEU A 582 -7.49 1.95 -30.31
CA LEU A 582 -7.44 3.21 -29.55
C LEU A 582 -8.43 4.27 -30.07
N GLY A 583 -9.28 3.90 -31.04
CA GLY A 583 -10.30 4.78 -31.59
C GLY A 583 -11.32 5.22 -30.53
N MET A 584 -11.24 6.47 -30.09
CA MET A 584 -12.24 7.07 -29.22
C MET A 584 -13.58 7.11 -29.96
N SER A 585 -14.56 6.32 -29.50
CA SER A 585 -15.94 6.47 -29.96
C SER A 585 -16.41 7.88 -29.59
N PRO A 586 -17.09 8.62 -30.50
CA PRO A 586 -17.40 10.04 -30.32
C PRO A 586 -18.60 10.26 -29.38
N SER A 587 -18.53 9.66 -28.19
CA SER A 587 -19.56 9.67 -27.16
C SER A 587 -18.92 9.53 -25.77
N PHE A 588 -18.27 10.62 -25.35
CA PHE A 588 -18.05 10.95 -23.94
C PHE A 588 -18.98 12.12 -23.60
#